data_AF-E8KKU6-F1
#
_entry.id   AF-E8KKU6-F1
#
_cell.length_a   1.000
_cell.length_b   1.000
_cell.length_c   1.000
_cell.angle_alpha   90.00
_cell.angle_beta   90.00
_cell.angle_gamma   90.00
#
_symmetry.space_group_name_H-M   'P 1'
#
loop_
_entity.id
_entity.type
_entity.pdbx_description
1 polymer ?
#
loop_
_entity_poly.entity_id
_entity_poly.type
_entity_poly.pdbx_seq_one_letter_code
_entity_poly.pdbx_strand_id
1 'polypeptide(L)'
;MKTDVEHGYWYSTSNRELKGVQGVEVKLTARVNDVQSETNQLNSRGITTVFNSYGTGYRLWGNRLAAYPTSTHISQFEVVQRTADLIDEGIAQAELQYNDRPIDDALLDSLLGTI
;
A
#
# COMPACT_ATOMS: atom_id res chain seq x y z
N MET A 1 -4.60 7.97 0.10
CA MET A 1 -5.19 9.02 -0.76
C MET A 1 -4.23 10.10 -1.22
N LYS A 2 -3.52 10.87 -0.36
CA LYS A 2 -2.63 11.94 -0.88
C LYS A 2 -1.57 11.43 -1.87
N THR A 3 -0.85 10.36 -1.52
CA THR A 3 0.14 9.73 -2.40
C THR A 3 -0.48 9.30 -3.73
N ASP A 4 -1.70 8.79 -3.67
CA ASP A 4 -2.41 8.22 -4.82
C ASP A 4 -2.85 9.32 -5.79
N VAL A 5 -3.34 10.43 -5.24
CA VAL A 5 -3.70 11.63 -6.02
C VAL A 5 -2.47 12.26 -6.66
N GLU A 6 -1.35 12.33 -5.95
CA GLU A 6 -0.15 13.03 -6.44
C GLU A 6 0.74 12.17 -7.35
N HIS A 7 0.79 10.86 -7.13
CA HIS A 7 1.75 9.96 -7.80
C HIS A 7 1.11 8.72 -8.43
N GLY A 8 -0.13 8.37 -8.06
CA GLY A 8 -0.79 7.13 -8.45
C GLY A 8 -0.77 6.07 -7.35
N TYR A 9 -1.70 5.12 -7.43
CA TYR A 9 -1.91 4.11 -6.39
C TYR A 9 -0.79 3.07 -6.28
N TRP A 10 -0.01 2.88 -7.35
CA TRP A 10 1.14 1.98 -7.40
C TRP A 10 2.38 2.53 -6.68
N TYR A 11 2.35 3.77 -6.21
CA TYR A 11 3.43 4.35 -5.42
C TYR A 11 3.33 3.99 -3.96
N SER A 12 4.49 3.71 -3.36
CA SER A 12 4.54 3.41 -1.95
C SER A 12 4.24 4.61 -1.07
N THR A 13 3.50 4.36 0.00
CA THR A 13 3.24 5.33 1.07
C THR A 13 4.46 5.51 1.98
N SER A 14 5.42 4.57 1.97
CA SER A 14 6.66 4.65 2.73
C SER A 14 7.55 5.82 2.26
N ASN A 15 8.33 6.36 3.19
CA ASN A 15 9.22 7.51 3.00
C ASN A 15 8.50 8.78 2.50
N ARG A 16 7.22 8.94 2.83
CA ARG A 16 6.45 10.17 2.59
C ARG A 16 6.31 10.96 3.88
N GLU A 17 6.36 12.27 3.78
CA GLU A 17 6.23 13.18 4.93
C GLU A 17 4.79 13.20 5.47
N LEU A 18 4.68 13.12 6.79
CA LEU A 18 3.42 13.25 7.53
C LEU A 18 3.19 14.73 7.87
N LYS A 19 2.43 15.41 7.02
CA LYS A 19 2.11 16.84 7.20
C LYS A 19 1.25 17.06 8.45
N GLY A 20 1.58 18.09 9.22
CA GLY A 20 0.83 18.50 10.42
C GLY A 20 1.13 17.67 11.67
N VAL A 21 1.99 16.65 11.59
CA VAL A 21 2.42 15.86 12.76
C VAL A 21 3.46 16.66 13.55
N GLN A 22 3.17 16.92 14.82
CA GLN A 22 4.06 17.63 15.73
C GLN A 22 4.85 16.69 16.66
N GLY A 23 4.32 15.48 16.88
CA GLY A 23 4.84 14.52 17.84
C GLY A 23 4.36 13.12 17.55
N VAL A 24 5.09 12.15 18.08
CA VAL A 24 4.65 10.76 18.22
C VAL A 24 4.53 10.44 19.70
N GLU A 25 3.54 9.64 20.07
CA GLU A 25 3.33 9.21 21.46
C GLU A 25 4.52 8.40 21.97
N VAL A 26 4.94 7.41 21.18
CA VAL A 26 6.12 6.58 21.47
C VAL A 26 7.26 7.01 20.56
N LYS A 27 8.33 7.52 21.17
CA LYS A 27 9.56 7.88 20.46
C LYS A 27 10.37 6.61 20.23
N LEU A 28 10.55 6.26 18.96
CA LEU A 28 11.39 5.15 18.54
C LEU A 28 12.74 5.68 18.04
N THR A 29 13.80 4.97 18.35
CA THR A 29 15.12 5.19 17.75
C THR A 29 15.04 4.93 16.25
N ALA A 30 15.53 5.90 15.47
CA ALA A 30 15.41 5.91 14.03
C ALA A 30 16.77 6.26 13.39
N ARG A 31 17.36 5.28 12.71
CA ARG A 31 18.62 5.44 11.97
C ARG A 31 18.62 4.56 10.74
N VAL A 32 18.81 5.16 9.56
CA VAL A 32 18.72 4.44 8.27
C VAL A 32 19.68 3.25 8.20
N ASN A 33 20.92 3.44 8.69
CA ASN A 33 21.98 2.46 8.57
C ASN A 33 22.17 1.59 9.84
N ASP A 34 21.25 1.70 10.80
CA ASP A 34 21.34 0.96 12.06
C ASP A 34 20.23 -0.09 12.16
N VAL A 35 20.61 -1.36 12.03
CA VAL A 35 19.68 -2.49 12.15
C VAL A 35 19.11 -2.60 13.57
N GLN A 36 19.81 -2.07 14.58
CA GLN A 36 19.35 -2.07 15.97
C GLN A 36 18.35 -0.95 16.27
N SER A 37 18.13 -0.02 15.34
CA SER A 37 17.10 1.00 15.53
C SER A 37 15.72 0.35 15.62
N GLU A 38 14.91 0.80 16.57
CA GLU A 38 13.59 0.22 16.84
C GLU A 38 12.68 0.32 15.62
N THR A 39 12.78 1.42 14.85
CA THR A 39 12.03 1.54 13.58
C THR A 39 12.37 0.42 12.60
N ASN A 40 13.65 0.03 12.49
CA ASN A 40 14.07 -1.03 11.58
C ASN A 40 13.72 -2.43 12.12
N GLN A 41 13.85 -2.64 13.44
CA GLN A 41 13.43 -3.89 14.07
C GLN A 41 11.91 -4.14 13.89
N LEU A 42 11.08 -3.13 14.12
CA LEU A 42 9.63 -3.22 13.90
C LEU A 42 9.29 -3.43 12.42
N ASN A 43 9.97 -2.71 11.53
CA ASN A 43 9.79 -2.89 10.08
C ASN A 43 10.12 -4.31 9.59
N SER A 44 11.15 -4.94 10.17
CA SER A 44 11.50 -6.34 9.92
C SER A 44 10.43 -7.34 10.36
N ARG A 45 9.40 -6.87 11.07
CA ARG A 45 8.22 -7.67 11.47
C ARG A 45 6.92 -7.19 10.82
N GLY A 46 7.01 -6.45 9.72
CA GLY A 46 5.82 -5.99 8.99
C GLY A 46 5.06 -4.85 9.70
N ILE A 47 5.66 -4.21 10.70
CA ILE A 47 5.07 -3.09 11.41
C ILE A 47 5.61 -1.79 10.82
N THR A 48 4.72 -0.99 10.24
CA THR A 48 5.04 0.35 9.74
C THR A 48 5.16 1.32 10.90
N THR A 49 6.25 2.07 10.94
CA THR A 49 6.53 3.05 12.01
C THR A 49 6.58 4.47 11.45
N VAL A 50 6.76 5.43 12.36
CA VAL A 50 7.14 6.80 11.99
C VAL A 50 8.64 6.96 12.17
N PHE A 51 9.33 7.36 11.11
CA PHE A 51 10.75 7.67 11.12
C PHE A 51 10.94 9.17 11.26
N ASN A 52 11.81 9.57 12.19
CA ASN A 52 12.20 10.96 12.38
C ASN A 52 13.73 11.02 12.47
N SER A 53 14.35 11.46 11.38
CA SER A 53 15.74 11.88 11.39
C SER A 53 15.81 13.40 11.40
N TYR A 54 16.82 13.94 12.06
CA TYR A 54 17.07 15.37 12.15
C TYR A 54 16.96 16.05 10.77
N GLY A 55 16.13 17.09 10.68
CA GLY A 55 15.91 17.88 9.46
C GLY A 55 15.00 17.25 8.40
N THR A 56 14.50 16.01 8.58
CA THR A 56 13.68 15.31 7.57
C THR A 56 12.16 15.32 7.81
N GLY A 57 11.74 15.83 8.99
CA GLY A 57 10.36 15.76 9.46
C GLY A 57 9.94 14.35 9.89
N TYR A 58 8.66 14.19 10.24
CA TYR A 58 8.07 12.88 10.48
C TYR A 58 7.71 12.23 9.14
N ARG A 59 8.19 11.00 8.92
CA ARG A 59 7.93 10.26 7.68
C ARG A 59 7.37 8.89 8.00
N LEU A 60 6.50 8.39 7.13
CA LEU A 60 6.08 6.99 7.22
C LEU A 60 7.26 6.08 6.88
N TRP A 61 7.45 4.99 7.61
CA TRP A 61 8.58 4.09 7.46
C TRP A 61 8.15 2.63 7.44
N GLY A 62 7.97 2.13 6.23
CA GLY A 62 7.58 0.75 5.97
C GLY A 62 6.50 0.60 4.93
N ASN A 63 6.63 -0.46 4.15
CA ASN A 63 5.71 -0.83 3.08
C ASN A 63 5.39 -2.32 3.06
N ARG A 64 5.67 -3.04 4.16
CA ARG A 64 5.36 -4.46 4.30
C ARG A 64 4.04 -4.65 5.04
N LEU A 65 3.33 -5.72 4.71
CA LEU A 65 2.07 -6.11 5.36
C LEU A 65 2.32 -6.97 6.61
N ALA A 66 1.28 -7.12 7.43
CA ALA A 66 1.34 -7.77 8.74
C ALA A 66 1.70 -9.27 8.70
N ALA A 67 1.54 -9.94 7.56
CA ALA A 67 1.96 -11.33 7.42
C ALA A 67 3.48 -11.48 7.18
N TYR A 68 4.22 -10.39 6.99
CA TYR A 68 5.68 -10.40 7.01
C TYR A 68 6.19 -10.50 8.46
N PRO A 69 7.17 -11.38 8.76
CA PRO A 69 8.01 -12.15 7.85
C PRO A 69 7.55 -13.59 7.64
N THR A 70 6.42 -14.02 8.22
CA THR A 70 5.86 -15.37 8.05
C THR A 70 5.65 -15.71 6.58
N SER A 71 5.25 -14.72 5.77
CA SER A 71 5.29 -14.75 4.32
C SER A 71 6.26 -13.68 3.80
N THR A 72 7.06 -14.05 2.80
CA THR A 72 7.96 -13.14 2.08
C THR A 72 7.55 -12.95 0.61
N HIS A 73 6.35 -13.41 0.26
CA HIS A 73 5.82 -13.28 -1.09
C HIS A 73 5.72 -11.81 -1.51
N ILE A 74 5.77 -11.54 -2.82
CA ILE A 74 5.70 -10.16 -3.36
C ILE A 74 4.38 -9.45 -2.98
N SER A 75 3.30 -10.19 -2.72
CA SER A 75 2.04 -9.62 -2.20
C SER A 75 2.16 -9.01 -0.81
N GLN A 76 3.25 -9.25 -0.09
CA GLN A 76 3.48 -8.64 1.22
C GLN A 76 3.96 -7.19 1.15
N PHE A 77 4.05 -6.61 -0.04
CA PHE A 77 4.23 -5.17 -0.21
C PHE A 77 2.86 -4.50 -0.38
N GLU A 78 2.62 -3.42 0.37
CA GLU A 78 1.35 -2.69 0.31
C GLU A 78 1.01 -2.21 -1.10
N VAL A 79 2.02 -1.84 -1.90
CA VAL A 79 1.79 -1.35 -3.27
C VAL A 79 1.21 -2.44 -4.17
N VAL A 80 1.62 -3.69 -3.92
CA VAL A 80 1.17 -4.84 -4.71
C VAL A 80 -0.27 -5.16 -4.35
N GLN A 81 -0.59 -5.24 -3.05
CA GLN A 81 -1.98 -5.47 -2.65
C GLN A 81 -2.89 -4.34 -3.08
N ARG A 82 -2.53 -3.07 -2.83
CA ARG A 82 -3.39 -1.94 -3.19
C ARG A 82 -3.59 -1.81 -4.69
N THR A 83 -2.58 -2.17 -5.49
CA THR A 83 -2.74 -2.23 -6.95
C THR A 83 -3.70 -3.34 -7.35
N ALA A 84 -3.57 -4.54 -6.76
CA ALA A 84 -4.49 -5.65 -7.02
C ALA A 84 -5.93 -5.32 -6.61
N ASP A 85 -6.13 -4.77 -5.41
CA ASP A 85 -7.45 -4.39 -4.89
C ASP A 85 -8.12 -3.35 -5.80
N LEU A 86 -7.40 -2.33 -6.25
CA LEU A 86 -7.96 -1.31 -7.15
C LEU A 86 -8.25 -1.81 -8.57
N ILE A 87 -7.46 -2.76 -9.07
CA ILE A 87 -7.75 -3.40 -10.36
C ILE A 87 -9.03 -4.24 -10.24
N ASP A 88 -9.16 -5.02 -9.16
CA ASP A 88 -10.33 -5.86 -8.91
C ASP A 88 -11.61 -5.03 -8.75
N GLU A 89 -11.56 -3.96 -7.93
CA GLU A 89 -12.66 -3.00 -7.81
C GLU A 89 -12.98 -2.32 -9.14
N GLY A 90 -11.97 -1.96 -9.94
CA GLY A 90 -12.14 -1.34 -11.24
C GLY A 90 -12.85 -2.25 -12.25
N ILE A 91 -12.46 -3.53 -12.30
CA ILE A 91 -13.11 -4.54 -13.14
C ILE A 91 -14.56 -4.75 -12.69
N ALA A 92 -14.79 -4.96 -11.40
CA ALA A 92 -16.13 -5.16 -10.86
C ALA A 92 -17.07 -3.98 -11.15
N GLN A 93 -16.56 -2.74 -11.10
CA GLN A 93 -17.33 -1.55 -11.47
C GLN A 93 -17.62 -1.48 -12.98
N ALA A 94 -16.65 -1.80 -13.83
CA ALA A 94 -16.82 -1.81 -15.28
C ALA A 94 -17.85 -2.87 -15.72
N GLU A 95 -17.84 -4.02 -15.05
CA GLU A 95 -18.71 -5.16 -15.36
C GLU A 95 -20.13 -5.01 -14.82
N LEU A 96 -20.38 -4.09 -13.88
CA LEU A 96 -21.68 -3.91 -13.22
C LEU A 96 -22.85 -3.76 -14.21
N GLN A 97 -22.62 -3.15 -15.37
CA GLN A 97 -23.62 -2.95 -16.42
C GLN A 97 -24.14 -4.25 -17.06
N TYR A 98 -23.42 -5.35 -16.88
CA TYR A 98 -23.70 -6.68 -17.43
C TYR A 98 -24.46 -7.58 -16.45
N ASN A 99 -24.57 -7.17 -15.19
CA ASN A 99 -25.36 -7.90 -14.20
C ASN A 99 -26.82 -8.05 -14.65
N ASP A 100 -27.40 -9.21 -14.35
CA ASP A 100 -28.77 -9.59 -14.68
C ASP A 100 -29.10 -9.64 -16.19
N ARG A 101 -28.08 -9.60 -17.07
CA ARG A 101 -28.27 -9.87 -18.50
C ARG A 101 -28.37 -11.38 -18.78
N PRO A 102 -29.12 -11.81 -19.81
CA PRO A 102 -29.12 -13.20 -20.25
C PRO A 102 -27.70 -13.69 -20.59
N ILE A 103 -27.34 -14.89 -20.15
CA ILE A 103 -26.04 -15.50 -20.44
C ILE A 103 -26.09 -16.10 -21.85
N ASP A 104 -25.40 -15.44 -22.79
CA ASP A 104 -25.20 -15.90 -24.17
C ASP A 104 -23.77 -15.59 -24.65
N ASP A 105 -23.43 -16.06 -25.86
CA ASP A 105 -22.09 -15.88 -26.43
C ASP A 105 -21.74 -14.39 -26.65
N ALA A 106 -22.74 -13.56 -26.96
CA ALA A 106 -22.54 -12.12 -27.16
C ALA A 106 -22.19 -11.40 -25.84
N LEU A 107 -22.78 -11.84 -24.72
CA LEU A 107 -22.40 -11.37 -23.39
C LEU A 107 -20.96 -11.77 -23.05
N LEU A 108 -20.57 -13.02 -23.34
CA LEU A 108 -19.19 -13.48 -23.11
C LEU A 108 -18.18 -12.66 -23.91
N ASP A 109 -18.46 -12.41 -25.19
CA ASP A 109 -17.62 -11.54 -26.04
C ASP A 109 -17.54 -10.11 -25.48
N SER A 110 -18.65 -9.59 -24.95
CA SER A 110 -18.70 -8.25 -24.35
C SER A 110 -17.86 -8.16 -23.07
N LEU A 111 -17.94 -9.16 -22.19
CA LEU A 111 -17.14 -9.22 -20.97
C LEU A 111 -15.64 -9.30 -21.30
N LEU A 112 -15.26 -10.21 -22.20
CA LEU A 112 -13.86 -10.35 -22.63
C LEU A 112 -13.32 -9.10 -23.33
N GLY A 113 -14.16 -8.36 -24.05
CA GLY A 113 -13.76 -7.12 -24.73
C GLY A 113 -13.70 -5.88 -23.84
N THR A 114 -14.10 -5.97 -22.56
CA THR A 114 -14.14 -4.83 -21.64
C THR A 114 -12.76 -4.52 -21.01
N ILE A 115 -11.85 -5.51 -21.00
CA ILE A 115 -10.54 -5.47 -20.32
C ILE A 115 -9.43 -5.70 -21.34
#